data_AF-A0A1H3P5N1-F1
#
_entry.id   AF-A0A1H3P5N1-F1
#
_cell.length_a   1.000
_cell.length_b   1.000
_cell.length_c   1.000
_cell.angle_alpha   90.00
_cell.angle_beta   90.00
_cell.angle_gamma   90.00
#
_symmetry.space_group_name_H-M   'P 1'
#
loop_
_entity.id
_entity.type
_entity.pdbx_description
1 polymer ?
#
loop_
_entity_poly.entity_id
_entity_poly.type
_entity_poly.pdbx_seq_one_letter_code
_entity_poly.pdbx_strand_id
1 'polypeptide(L)'
;MPTWLSQTRNVPSLEAEVCFQIHDRFYYGPDRIDDPSDLERFAETLAPPAIALIASSMVRSAEALGHEAELAAYYRQIVRLARHHQRPFNSIRQYFWLRLWLWNPEHEAYVSFPWYDSFAEIDRVLKALVETEAGPVHDDADQGWAVRIHAQDEAVHLLQHDPDEDETHAAIRVPRAELVRQVAQLRERTQGLIARLSSELGADVWTSYVRTEPSFAP
;
A
#
# COMPACT_ATOMS: atom_id res chain seq x y z
N MET A 1 30.78 4.28 -0.65
CA MET A 1 29.41 4.52 -1.13
C MET A 1 28.89 3.26 -1.79
N PRO A 2 27.58 2.96 -1.67
CA PRO A 2 26.99 1.84 -2.39
C PRO A 2 27.19 1.98 -3.91
N THR A 3 27.64 0.91 -4.56
CA THR A 3 27.97 0.90 -6.00
C THR A 3 26.75 1.11 -6.89
N TRP A 4 25.56 0.74 -6.42
CA TRP A 4 24.31 0.86 -7.17
C TRP A 4 23.83 2.31 -7.36
N LEU A 5 24.30 3.26 -6.54
CA LEU A 5 23.87 4.66 -6.66
C LEU A 5 24.19 5.25 -8.04
N SER A 6 25.31 4.86 -8.64
CA SER A 6 25.74 5.31 -9.97
C SER A 6 24.93 4.70 -11.12
N GLN A 7 24.14 3.65 -10.85
CA GLN A 7 23.28 2.97 -11.83
C GLN A 7 21.87 3.60 -11.90
N THR A 8 21.56 4.53 -11.00
CA THR A 8 20.24 5.15 -10.94
C THR A 8 20.01 6.14 -12.08
N ARG A 9 18.86 6.00 -12.76
CA ARG A 9 18.41 6.99 -13.77
C ARG A 9 17.70 8.16 -13.08
N ASN A 10 17.83 9.36 -13.66
CA ASN A 10 17.17 10.54 -13.12
C ASN A 10 15.68 10.55 -13.48
N VAL A 11 14.84 10.75 -12.47
CA VAL A 11 13.39 10.98 -12.62
C VAL A 11 13.09 12.34 -11.96
N PRO A 12 12.38 13.25 -12.63
CA PRO A 12 12.23 14.63 -12.13
C PRO A 12 11.39 14.71 -10.86
N SER A 13 10.45 13.79 -10.68
CA SER A 13 9.59 13.70 -9.49
C SER A 13 8.99 12.31 -9.37
N LEU A 14 8.60 11.93 -8.16
CA LEU A 14 7.66 10.85 -7.91
C LEU A 14 6.49 11.43 -7.13
N GLU A 15 5.30 10.95 -7.42
CA GLU A 15 4.13 11.11 -6.58
C GLU A 15 4.16 10.01 -5.51
N ALA A 16 4.05 10.41 -4.24
CA ALA A 16 3.92 9.47 -3.14
C ALA A 16 2.44 9.28 -2.77
N GLU A 17 1.97 8.03 -2.77
CA GLU A 17 0.59 7.68 -2.45
C GLU A 17 0.53 6.48 -1.51
N VAL A 18 -0.46 6.50 -0.61
CA VAL A 18 -0.90 5.32 0.13
C VAL A 18 -2.16 4.82 -0.54
N CYS A 19 -2.13 3.57 -0.95
CA CYS A 19 -3.17 2.94 -1.73
C CYS A 19 -3.94 1.94 -0.87
N PHE A 20 -5.26 2.02 -0.89
CA PHE A 20 -6.19 1.08 -0.28
C PHE A 20 -6.45 -0.06 -1.27
N GLN A 21 -6.17 -1.31 -0.90
CA GLN A 21 -6.39 -2.43 -1.81
C GLN A 21 -7.88 -2.69 -2.08
N ILE A 22 -8.18 -2.95 -3.36
CA ILE A 22 -9.51 -3.28 -3.88
C ILE A 22 -9.44 -4.64 -4.58
N HIS A 23 -10.41 -5.48 -4.28
CA HIS A 23 -10.58 -6.81 -4.83
C HIS A 23 -11.92 -6.88 -5.55
N ASP A 24 -11.96 -7.63 -6.64
CA ASP A 24 -13.19 -7.91 -7.40
C ASP A 24 -14.02 -9.03 -6.76
N ARG A 25 -13.42 -9.81 -5.85
CA ARG A 25 -14.01 -11.02 -5.26
C ARG A 25 -13.71 -11.16 -3.78
N PHE A 26 -14.73 -11.54 -3.02
CA PHE A 26 -14.62 -12.00 -1.64
C PHE A 26 -14.53 -13.53 -1.62
N TYR A 27 -13.39 -14.06 -1.22
CA TYR A 27 -13.15 -15.50 -1.12
C TYR A 27 -13.40 -15.97 0.30
N TYR A 28 -14.21 -17.01 0.42
CA TYR A 28 -14.60 -17.64 1.68
C TYR A 28 -14.31 -19.14 1.66
N GLY A 29 -13.31 -19.60 0.91
CA GLY A 29 -12.91 -21.00 0.86
C GLY A 29 -11.83 -21.35 1.90
N PRO A 30 -11.13 -22.48 1.72
CA PRO A 30 -9.92 -22.82 2.48
C PRO A 30 -8.78 -21.83 2.25
N ASP A 31 -7.95 -21.56 3.26
CA ASP A 31 -6.86 -20.57 3.20
C ASP A 31 -5.82 -20.86 2.10
N ARG A 32 -5.70 -22.12 1.67
CA ARG A 32 -4.91 -22.52 0.51
C ARG A 32 -5.85 -22.88 -0.63
N ILE A 33 -5.68 -22.20 -1.76
CA ILE A 33 -6.33 -22.55 -3.01
C ILE A 33 -5.46 -23.62 -3.66
N ASP A 34 -5.81 -24.89 -3.41
CA ASP A 34 -5.13 -26.03 -4.03
C ASP A 34 -5.72 -26.35 -5.42
N ASP A 35 -6.97 -25.94 -5.68
CA ASP A 35 -7.68 -26.10 -6.95
C ASP A 35 -8.21 -24.73 -7.45
N PRO A 36 -7.84 -24.28 -8.67
CA PRO A 36 -8.39 -23.06 -9.27
C PRO A 36 -9.93 -22.99 -9.30
N SER A 37 -10.63 -24.14 -9.33
CA SER A 37 -12.09 -24.19 -9.30
C SER A 37 -12.69 -23.74 -7.95
N ASP A 38 -11.88 -23.69 -6.88
CA ASP A 38 -12.31 -23.15 -5.58
C ASP A 38 -12.64 -21.66 -5.66
N LEU A 39 -11.97 -20.90 -6.54
CA LEU A 39 -12.31 -19.50 -6.79
C LEU A 39 -13.67 -19.31 -7.45
N GLU A 40 -14.18 -20.31 -8.16
CA GLU A 40 -15.53 -20.28 -8.74
C GLU A 40 -16.58 -20.72 -7.72
N ARG A 41 -16.21 -21.61 -6.79
CA ARG A 41 -17.11 -22.20 -5.79
C ARG A 41 -17.24 -21.41 -4.51
N PHE A 42 -16.16 -20.74 -4.10
CA PHE A 42 -16.03 -20.10 -2.80
C PHE A 42 -15.72 -18.61 -2.92
N ALA A 43 -16.15 -17.95 -4.00
CA ALA A 43 -16.03 -16.51 -4.13
C ALA A 43 -17.34 -15.83 -4.50
N GLU A 44 -17.57 -14.66 -3.91
CA GLU A 44 -18.64 -13.75 -4.28
C GLU A 44 -18.07 -12.47 -4.90
N THR A 45 -18.74 -11.91 -5.91
CA THR A 45 -18.32 -10.65 -6.51
C THR A 45 -18.49 -9.48 -5.55
N LEU A 46 -17.44 -8.65 -5.45
CA LEU A 46 -17.47 -7.36 -4.78
C LEU A 46 -17.83 -6.28 -5.79
N ALA A 47 -18.72 -5.37 -5.42
CA ALA A 47 -18.98 -4.20 -6.24
C ALA A 47 -17.81 -3.23 -6.02
N PRO A 48 -17.16 -2.72 -7.08
CA PRO A 48 -16.08 -1.77 -6.91
C PRO A 48 -16.60 -0.46 -6.27
N PRO A 49 -15.75 0.29 -5.55
CA PRO A 49 -16.13 1.62 -5.08
C PRO A 49 -16.45 2.52 -6.27
N ALA A 50 -17.45 3.39 -6.14
CA ALA A 50 -17.89 4.31 -7.19
C ALA A 50 -16.93 5.52 -7.31
N ILE A 51 -15.65 5.25 -7.51
CA ILE A 51 -14.55 6.21 -7.58
C ILE A 51 -13.84 6.03 -8.92
N ALA A 52 -13.43 7.13 -9.55
CA ALA A 52 -12.62 7.06 -10.75
C ALA A 52 -11.19 6.64 -10.37
N LEU A 53 -10.80 5.41 -10.72
CA LEU A 53 -9.50 4.84 -10.35
C LEU A 53 -8.52 4.89 -11.51
N ILE A 54 -7.26 5.25 -11.23
CA ILE A 54 -6.17 5.02 -12.17
C ILE A 54 -5.83 3.53 -12.27
N ALA A 55 -5.84 2.81 -11.16
CA ALA A 55 -5.57 1.37 -11.10
C ALA A 55 -6.76 0.64 -10.48
N SER A 56 -7.36 -0.31 -11.19
CA SER A 56 -8.61 -0.97 -10.75
C SER A 56 -8.48 -1.78 -9.45
N SER A 57 -7.27 -2.17 -9.07
CA SER A 57 -6.97 -2.96 -7.87
C SER A 57 -6.69 -2.11 -6.62
N MET A 58 -6.73 -0.77 -6.72
CA MET A 58 -6.42 0.09 -5.59
C MET A 58 -7.06 1.47 -5.69
N VAL A 59 -7.40 2.05 -4.54
CA VAL A 59 -7.81 3.45 -4.41
C VAL A 59 -6.67 4.23 -3.78
N ARG A 60 -6.13 5.23 -4.49
CA ARG A 60 -5.10 6.11 -3.92
C ARG A 60 -5.70 7.03 -2.86
N SER A 61 -4.91 7.42 -1.88
CA SER A 61 -5.36 8.36 -0.84
C SER A 61 -5.87 9.68 -1.43
N ALA A 62 -5.29 10.14 -2.54
CA ALA A 62 -5.81 11.30 -3.28
C ALA A 62 -7.18 11.06 -3.93
N GLU A 63 -7.47 9.86 -4.43
CA GLU A 63 -8.75 9.50 -5.08
C GLU A 63 -9.87 9.30 -4.06
N ALA A 64 -9.52 8.86 -2.84
CA ALA A 64 -10.49 8.68 -1.75
C ALA A 64 -11.00 10.00 -1.17
N LEU A 65 -10.30 11.12 -1.38
CA LEU A 65 -10.71 12.43 -0.86
C LEU A 65 -12.04 12.88 -1.47
N GLY A 66 -13.01 13.17 -0.61
CA GLY A 66 -14.38 13.51 -1.03
C GLY A 66 -15.21 12.30 -1.46
N HIS A 67 -14.63 11.10 -1.44
CA HIS A 67 -15.26 9.83 -1.78
C HIS A 67 -15.13 8.79 -0.65
N GLU A 68 -15.00 9.27 0.60
CA GLU A 68 -14.77 8.42 1.76
C GLU A 68 -15.97 7.50 2.03
N ALA A 69 -17.17 7.95 1.70
CA ALA A 69 -18.39 7.18 1.89
C ALA A 69 -18.47 5.98 0.92
N GLU A 70 -18.05 6.16 -0.32
CA GLU A 70 -17.97 5.13 -1.36
C GLU A 70 -16.93 4.07 -0.99
N LEU A 71 -15.77 4.51 -0.51
CA LEU A 71 -14.73 3.61 -0.01
C LEU A 71 -15.19 2.84 1.25
N ALA A 72 -15.87 3.52 2.19
CA ALA A 72 -16.46 2.87 3.35
C ALA A 72 -17.54 1.84 2.96
N ALA A 73 -18.38 2.16 1.96
CA ALA A 73 -19.40 1.24 1.47
C ALA A 73 -18.80 -0.04 0.88
N TYR A 74 -17.69 0.08 0.13
CA TYR A 74 -16.93 -1.06 -0.35
C TYR A 74 -16.43 -1.95 0.82
N TYR A 75 -15.78 -1.36 1.84
CA TYR A 75 -15.30 -2.14 2.98
C TYR A 75 -16.40 -2.76 3.84
N ARG A 76 -17.56 -2.10 3.94
CA ARG A 76 -18.75 -2.67 4.59
C ARG A 76 -19.25 -3.91 3.87
N GLN A 77 -19.15 -3.97 2.54
CA GLN A 77 -19.50 -5.17 1.79
C GLN A 77 -18.64 -6.36 2.24
N ILE A 78 -17.33 -6.16 2.37
CA ILE A 78 -16.39 -7.18 2.85
C ILE A 78 -16.77 -7.65 4.26
N VAL A 79 -16.98 -6.72 5.20
CA VAL A 79 -17.36 -7.06 6.58
C VAL A 79 -18.68 -7.84 6.62
N ARG A 80 -19.67 -7.44 5.81
CA ARG A 80 -20.97 -8.11 5.72
C ARG A 80 -20.80 -9.55 5.20
N LEU A 81 -20.02 -9.75 4.14
CA LEU A 81 -19.76 -11.07 3.57
C LEU A 81 -18.97 -11.95 4.53
N ALA A 82 -17.98 -11.38 5.22
CA ALA A 82 -17.23 -12.10 6.25
C ALA A 82 -18.15 -12.60 7.38
N ARG A 83 -19.07 -11.77 7.86
CA ARG A 83 -20.07 -12.20 8.85
C ARG A 83 -21.00 -13.28 8.31
N HIS A 84 -21.48 -13.12 7.07
CA HIS A 84 -22.37 -14.10 6.43
C HIS A 84 -21.71 -15.48 6.36
N HIS A 85 -20.43 -15.53 6.01
CA HIS A 85 -19.63 -16.76 5.88
C HIS A 85 -18.87 -17.16 7.16
N GLN A 86 -19.14 -16.50 8.28
CA GLN A 86 -18.49 -16.76 9.58
C GLN A 86 -16.96 -16.73 9.50
N ARG A 87 -16.42 -15.82 8.69
CA ARG A 87 -14.99 -15.62 8.50
C ARG A 87 -14.46 -14.67 9.59
N PRO A 88 -13.49 -15.11 10.42
CA PRO A 88 -12.83 -14.22 11.37
C PRO A 88 -12.03 -13.13 10.65
N PHE A 89 -11.74 -12.02 11.34
CA PHE A 89 -11.00 -10.92 10.73
C PHE A 89 -9.66 -11.37 10.13
N ASN A 90 -8.93 -12.25 10.82
CA ASN A 90 -7.61 -12.70 10.39
C ASN A 90 -7.62 -13.40 9.02
N SER A 91 -8.73 -14.01 8.60
CA SER A 91 -8.85 -14.63 7.27
C SER A 91 -9.31 -13.67 6.16
N ILE A 92 -9.66 -12.43 6.52
CA ILE A 92 -10.07 -11.36 5.60
C ILE A 92 -9.14 -10.15 5.65
N ARG A 93 -8.10 -10.16 6.49
CA ARG A 93 -7.20 -9.02 6.71
C ARG A 93 -6.57 -8.49 5.43
N GLN A 94 -6.35 -9.36 4.44
CA GLN A 94 -5.79 -9.03 3.13
C GLN A 94 -6.63 -8.01 2.36
N TYR A 95 -7.96 -8.01 2.57
CA TYR A 95 -8.83 -7.02 1.96
C TYR A 95 -8.59 -5.61 2.49
N PHE A 96 -7.95 -5.46 3.66
CA PHE A 96 -7.70 -4.19 4.33
C PHE A 96 -6.24 -3.74 4.21
N TRP A 97 -5.45 -4.41 3.39
CA TRP A 97 -4.05 -4.04 3.21
C TRP A 97 -3.92 -2.68 2.52
N LEU A 98 -2.91 -1.94 2.95
CA LEU A 98 -2.45 -0.72 2.30
C LEU A 98 -1.24 -1.02 1.42
N ARG A 99 -0.89 -0.13 0.49
CA ARG A 99 0.39 -0.18 -0.23
C ARG A 99 0.99 1.21 -0.30
N LEU A 100 2.29 1.34 -0.04
CA LEU A 100 3.02 2.54 -0.42
C LEU A 100 3.36 2.44 -1.90
N TRP A 101 3.05 3.49 -2.64
CA TRP A 101 3.34 3.59 -4.06
C TRP A 101 4.06 4.91 -4.34
N LEU A 102 5.25 4.80 -4.92
CA LEU A 102 5.99 5.94 -5.45
C LEU A 102 5.99 5.82 -6.96
N TRP A 103 5.39 6.76 -7.68
CA TRP A 103 5.14 6.57 -9.10
C TRP A 103 5.23 7.88 -9.89
N ASN A 104 5.59 7.76 -11.17
CA ASN A 104 5.54 8.83 -12.14
C ASN A 104 5.14 8.21 -13.50
N PRO A 105 3.90 8.43 -13.97
CA PRO A 105 3.42 7.82 -15.20
C PRO A 105 4.13 8.37 -16.44
N GLU A 106 4.54 9.64 -16.44
CA GLU A 106 5.21 10.27 -17.59
C GLU A 106 6.59 9.67 -17.86
N HIS A 107 7.24 9.15 -16.82
CA HIS A 107 8.58 8.57 -16.87
C HIS A 107 8.61 7.05 -16.70
N GLU A 108 7.44 6.41 -16.74
CA GLU A 108 7.25 4.96 -16.51
C GLU A 108 8.07 4.48 -15.31
N ALA A 109 8.05 5.25 -14.23
CA ALA A 109 8.81 4.98 -13.02
C ALA A 109 7.84 4.61 -11.91
N TYR A 110 8.06 3.46 -11.27
CA TYR A 110 7.33 3.09 -10.07
C TYR A 110 8.22 2.30 -9.11
N VAL A 111 7.98 2.49 -7.82
CA VAL A 111 8.52 1.69 -6.73
C VAL A 111 7.35 1.29 -5.86
N SER A 112 7.20 -0.01 -5.63
CA SER A 112 6.15 -0.60 -4.81
C SER A 112 6.72 -1.35 -3.62
N PHE A 113 5.96 -1.36 -2.53
CA PHE A 113 6.31 -2.02 -1.27
C PHE A 113 5.30 -3.14 -1.00
N PRO A 114 5.44 -4.32 -1.65
CA PRO A 114 4.38 -5.30 -1.73
C PRO A 114 4.05 -6.00 -0.40
N TRP A 115 4.92 -5.94 0.61
CA TRP A 115 4.69 -6.54 1.94
C TRP A 115 4.30 -5.53 3.03
N TYR A 116 4.11 -4.25 2.70
CA TYR A 116 3.70 -3.24 3.68
C TYR A 116 2.20 -3.12 3.74
N ASP A 117 1.61 -3.89 4.64
CA ASP A 117 0.17 -4.09 4.76
C ASP A 117 -0.52 -3.04 5.64
N SER A 118 0.23 -2.38 6.54
CA SER A 118 -0.33 -1.41 7.50
C SER A 118 0.28 -0.01 7.38
N PHE A 119 -0.47 0.99 7.83
CA PHE A 119 0.00 2.38 7.79
C PHE A 119 1.21 2.60 8.71
N ALA A 120 1.31 1.89 9.84
CA ALA A 120 2.47 2.00 10.72
C ALA A 120 3.79 1.57 10.06
N GLU A 121 3.75 0.59 9.15
CA GLU A 121 4.93 0.17 8.38
C GLU A 121 5.31 1.21 7.34
N ILE A 122 4.30 1.69 6.59
CA ILE A 122 4.46 2.76 5.60
C ILE A 122 4.99 4.05 6.26
N ASP A 123 4.41 4.45 7.39
CA ASP A 123 4.75 5.68 8.12
C ASP A 123 6.20 5.66 8.62
N ARG A 124 6.79 4.49 8.91
CA ARG A 124 8.23 4.39 9.26
C ARG A 124 9.12 4.79 8.09
N VAL A 125 8.82 4.32 6.88
CA VAL A 125 9.58 4.70 5.67
C VAL A 125 9.40 6.18 5.39
N LEU A 126 8.16 6.67 5.45
CA LEU A 126 7.84 8.07 5.22
C LEU A 126 8.55 8.99 6.21
N LYS A 127 8.61 8.63 7.50
CA LYS A 127 9.40 9.38 8.50
C LYS A 127 10.89 9.35 8.19
N ALA A 128 11.44 8.18 7.90
CA ALA A 128 12.87 8.04 7.57
C ALA A 128 13.27 8.90 6.35
N LEU A 129 12.40 8.99 5.33
CA LEU A 129 12.62 9.86 4.17
C LEU A 129 12.77 11.35 4.56
N VAL A 130 11.99 11.81 5.54
CA VAL A 130 12.02 13.19 6.03
C VAL A 130 13.22 13.44 6.94
N GLU A 131 13.50 12.51 7.85
CA GLU A 131 14.48 12.66 8.94
C GLU A 131 15.92 12.41 8.49
N THR A 132 16.14 11.59 7.47
CA THR A 132 17.47 11.26 6.98
C THR A 132 17.90 12.24 5.89
N GLU A 133 18.87 13.10 6.21
CA GLU A 133 19.46 14.05 5.26
C GLU A 133 20.48 13.40 4.32
N ALA A 134 21.27 12.45 4.83
CA ALA A 134 22.26 11.71 4.05
C ALA A 134 22.49 10.31 4.61
N GLY A 135 22.73 9.34 3.74
CA GLY A 135 22.98 7.94 4.08
C GLY A 135 21.79 7.02 3.81
N PRO A 136 21.84 5.77 4.34
CA PRO A 136 20.75 4.81 4.22
C PRO A 136 19.47 5.33 4.87
N VAL A 137 18.39 5.39 4.11
CA VAL A 137 17.04 5.74 4.58
C VAL A 137 16.27 4.48 4.93
N HIS A 138 16.40 3.46 4.08
CA HIS A 138 15.65 2.22 4.18
C HIS A 138 16.39 1.10 3.44
N ASP A 139 16.36 -0.10 3.99
CA ASP A 139 16.90 -1.32 3.36
C ASP A 139 16.10 -2.49 3.93
N ASP A 140 15.22 -3.05 3.11
CA ASP A 140 14.36 -4.17 3.49
C ASP A 140 14.22 -5.14 2.33
N ALA A 141 14.13 -6.42 2.65
CA ALA A 141 13.98 -7.49 1.68
C ALA A 141 13.11 -8.61 2.26
N ASP A 142 12.06 -8.98 1.52
CA ASP A 142 11.18 -10.08 1.87
C ASP A 142 10.63 -10.74 0.59
N GLN A 143 10.37 -12.04 0.65
CA GLN A 143 9.70 -12.82 -0.40
C GLN A 143 10.21 -12.58 -1.84
N GLY A 144 11.54 -12.60 -2.05
CA GLY A 144 12.14 -12.40 -3.38
C GLY A 144 12.12 -10.94 -3.85
N TRP A 145 11.95 -9.98 -2.96
CA TRP A 145 11.91 -8.57 -3.33
C TRP A 145 12.65 -7.71 -2.32
N ALA A 146 13.45 -6.78 -2.81
CA ALA A 146 14.24 -5.87 -1.99
C ALA A 146 13.99 -4.43 -2.40
N VAL A 147 13.83 -3.55 -1.40
CA VAL A 147 13.76 -2.10 -1.59
C VAL A 147 14.85 -1.43 -0.77
N ARG A 148 15.70 -0.65 -1.45
CA ARG A 148 16.73 0.19 -0.82
C ARG A 148 16.50 1.63 -1.15
N ILE A 149 16.60 2.49 -0.14
CA ILE A 149 16.50 3.93 -0.26
C ILE A 149 17.73 4.56 0.39
N HIS A 150 18.36 5.48 -0.33
CA HIS A 150 19.54 6.19 0.15
C HIS A 150 19.41 7.69 -0.17
N ALA A 151 19.57 8.53 0.84
CA ALA A 151 19.64 9.97 0.68
C ALA A 151 21.09 10.37 0.38
N GLN A 152 21.31 11.19 -0.63
CA GLN A 152 22.62 11.72 -0.95
C GLN A 152 22.47 13.11 -1.56
N ASP A 153 23.15 14.08 -0.95
CA ASP A 153 23.08 15.49 -1.36
C ASP A 153 21.61 15.96 -1.40
N GLU A 154 21.16 16.52 -2.53
CA GLU A 154 19.78 16.98 -2.76
C GLU A 154 18.87 15.90 -3.38
N ALA A 155 19.29 14.63 -3.36
CA ALA A 155 18.59 13.53 -4.02
C ALA A 155 18.27 12.36 -3.10
N VAL A 156 17.23 11.61 -3.47
CA VAL A 156 16.93 10.29 -2.93
C VAL A 156 17.08 9.28 -4.05
N HIS A 157 17.87 8.24 -3.79
CA HIS A 157 18.07 7.10 -4.66
C HIS A 157 17.19 5.95 -4.17
N LEU A 158 16.44 5.33 -5.08
CA LEU A 158 15.59 4.18 -4.82
C LEU A 158 16.02 3.04 -5.73
N LEU A 159 16.21 1.86 -5.14
CA LEU A 159 16.48 0.61 -5.83
C LEU A 159 15.42 -0.40 -5.42
N GLN A 160 14.79 -1.00 -6.41
CA GLN A 160 13.88 -2.13 -6.28
C GLN A 160 14.43 -3.27 -7.14
N HIS A 161 14.70 -4.41 -6.53
CA HIS A 161 15.26 -5.56 -7.24
C HIS A 161 14.83 -6.87 -6.60
N ASP A 162 14.85 -7.94 -7.38
CA ASP A 162 14.77 -9.31 -6.90
C ASP A 162 16.21 -9.78 -6.58
N PRO A 163 16.55 -10.07 -5.31
CA PRO A 163 17.88 -10.55 -4.94
C PRO A 163 18.12 -12.02 -5.34
N ASP A 164 17.07 -12.80 -5.56
CA ASP A 164 17.14 -14.22 -5.90
C ASP A 164 17.31 -14.41 -7.43
N GLU A 165 16.71 -13.52 -8.23
CA GLU A 165 16.79 -13.55 -9.71
C GLU A 165 17.78 -12.55 -10.32
N ASP A 166 18.44 -11.70 -9.52
CA ASP A 166 19.32 -10.60 -9.95
C ASP A 166 18.62 -9.63 -10.93
N GLU A 167 17.28 -9.52 -10.84
CA GLU A 167 16.49 -8.64 -11.69
C GLU A 167 16.32 -7.27 -11.02
N THR A 168 16.72 -6.20 -11.72
CA THR A 168 16.44 -4.83 -11.27
C THR A 168 15.15 -4.31 -11.88
N HIS A 169 14.11 -4.14 -11.05
CA HIS A 169 12.84 -3.58 -11.48
C HIS A 169 12.85 -2.05 -11.53
N ALA A 170 13.56 -1.39 -10.61
CA ALA A 170 13.74 0.06 -10.63
C ALA A 170 15.07 0.47 -10.00
N ALA A 171 15.81 1.36 -10.66
CA ALA A 171 16.96 2.06 -10.10
C ALA A 171 16.86 3.53 -10.47
N ILE A 172 16.33 4.36 -9.57
CA ILE A 172 15.95 5.75 -9.86
C ILE A 172 16.51 6.70 -8.83
N ARG A 173 16.75 7.94 -9.26
CA ARG A 173 17.07 9.07 -8.37
C ARG A 173 16.08 10.20 -8.60
N VAL A 174 15.68 10.86 -7.53
CA VAL A 174 14.71 11.96 -7.55
C VAL A 174 15.15 13.12 -6.66
N PRO A 175 14.69 14.35 -6.90
CA PRO A 175 14.91 15.47 -5.98
C PRO A 175 14.29 15.19 -4.61
N ARG A 176 15.11 15.29 -3.55
CA ARG A 176 14.69 15.02 -2.17
C ARG A 176 13.63 16.00 -1.69
N ALA A 177 13.85 17.30 -1.96
CA ALA A 177 12.98 18.36 -1.46
C ALA A 177 11.51 18.17 -1.86
N GLU A 178 11.27 17.78 -3.12
CA GLU A 178 9.91 17.57 -3.63
C GLU A 178 9.26 16.32 -3.03
N LEU A 179 10.00 15.20 -2.94
CA LEU A 179 9.49 13.98 -2.31
C LEU A 179 9.14 14.22 -0.83
N VAL A 180 10.05 14.85 -0.06
CA VAL A 180 9.86 15.17 1.36
C VAL A 180 8.68 16.11 1.57
N ARG A 181 8.47 17.10 0.68
CA ARG A 181 7.33 18.02 0.75
C ARG A 181 5.99 17.29 0.66
N GLN A 182 5.90 16.27 -0.19
CA GLN A 182 4.67 15.48 -0.35
C GLN A 182 4.37 14.61 0.87
N VAL A 183 5.41 14.12 1.58
CA VAL A 183 5.24 13.19 2.71
C VAL A 183 4.31 13.73 3.79
N ALA A 184 4.45 15.00 4.20
CA ALA A 184 3.62 15.55 5.27
C ALA A 184 2.13 15.53 4.92
N GLN A 185 1.79 15.98 3.71
CA GLN A 185 0.41 16.00 3.19
C GLN A 185 -0.14 14.59 3.04
N LEU A 186 0.67 13.67 2.52
CA LEU A 186 0.29 12.27 2.38
C LEU A 186 -0.05 11.63 3.73
N ARG A 187 0.78 11.86 4.74
CA ARG A 187 0.61 11.29 6.08
C ARG A 187 -0.66 11.81 6.73
N GLU A 188 -0.87 13.13 6.73
CA GLU A 188 -2.07 13.76 7.29
C GLU A 188 -3.34 13.25 6.59
N ARG A 189 -3.35 13.27 5.25
CA ARG A 189 -4.48 12.77 4.45
C ARG A 189 -4.80 11.32 4.77
N THR A 190 -3.78 10.45 4.79
CA THR A 190 -3.97 9.02 5.04
C THR A 190 -4.49 8.75 6.44
N GLN A 191 -3.97 9.45 7.45
CA GLN A 191 -4.46 9.35 8.84
C GLN A 191 -5.93 9.79 8.95
N GLY A 192 -6.31 10.89 8.29
CA GLY A 192 -7.70 11.35 8.25
C GLY A 192 -8.65 10.34 7.61
N LEU A 193 -8.23 9.74 6.48
CA LEU A 193 -8.99 8.69 5.81
C LEU A 193 -9.15 7.45 6.69
N ILE A 194 -8.06 6.94 7.28
CA ILE A 194 -8.11 5.80 8.19
C ILE A 194 -9.03 6.07 9.37
N ALA A 195 -8.95 7.25 9.99
CA ALA A 195 -9.81 7.63 11.10
C ALA A 195 -11.29 7.65 10.69
N ARG A 196 -11.61 8.21 9.51
CA ARG A 196 -12.97 8.23 8.97
C ARG A 196 -13.49 6.83 8.71
N LEU A 197 -12.74 6.01 7.97
CA LEU A 197 -13.12 4.64 7.64
C LEU A 197 -13.28 3.77 8.90
N SER A 198 -12.39 3.92 9.87
CA SER A 198 -12.46 3.22 11.16
C SER A 198 -13.72 3.59 11.93
N SER A 199 -14.12 4.87 11.91
CA SER A 199 -15.39 5.30 12.49
C SER A 199 -16.61 4.71 11.78
N GLU A 200 -16.56 4.57 10.46
CA GLU A 200 -17.66 4.02 9.64
C GLU A 200 -17.80 2.50 9.81
N LEU A 201 -16.69 1.79 10.05
CA LEU A 201 -16.65 0.34 10.28
C LEU A 201 -16.77 -0.05 11.77
N GLY A 202 -16.51 0.88 12.68
CA GLY A 202 -16.47 0.63 14.13
C GLY A 202 -15.16 0.02 14.63
N ALA A 203 -14.15 -0.15 13.78
CA ALA A 203 -12.84 -0.68 14.16
C ALA A 203 -11.72 -0.12 13.27
N ASP A 204 -10.55 0.08 13.87
CA ASP A 204 -9.32 0.42 13.13
C ASP A 204 -8.57 -0.87 12.76
N VAL A 205 -8.50 -1.10 11.45
CA VAL A 205 -7.87 -2.28 10.84
C VAL A 205 -6.70 -1.94 9.92
N TRP A 206 -6.37 -0.65 9.77
CA TRP A 206 -5.35 -0.16 8.84
C TRP A 206 -4.11 0.40 9.53
N THR A 207 -4.25 0.94 10.75
CA THR A 207 -3.12 1.60 11.42
C THR A 207 -1.98 0.63 11.72
N SER A 208 -2.29 -0.58 12.20
CA SER A 208 -1.29 -1.57 12.58
C SER A 208 -1.83 -2.99 12.48
N TYR A 209 -0.95 -3.98 12.44
CA TYR A 209 -1.35 -5.38 12.57
C TYR A 209 -2.21 -5.62 13.80
N VAL A 210 -3.41 -6.11 13.55
CA VAL A 210 -4.37 -6.38 14.59
C VAL A 210 -4.08 -7.76 15.19
N ARG A 211 -3.53 -7.79 16.42
CA ARG A 211 -3.27 -9.04 17.16
C ARG A 211 -4.52 -9.61 17.83
N THR A 212 -5.50 -8.77 18.12
CA THR A 212 -6.77 -9.13 18.77
C THR A 212 -7.91 -8.81 17.83
N GLU A 213 -8.76 -9.79 17.52
CA GLU A 213 -9.78 -9.61 16.48
C GLU A 213 -10.68 -8.38 16.72
N PRO A 214 -10.80 -7.49 15.71
CA PRO A 214 -11.64 -6.31 15.82
C PRO A 214 -13.12 -6.71 15.81
N SER A 215 -13.92 -5.99 16.59
CA SER A 215 -15.38 -6.05 16.50
C SER A 215 -15.87 -4.92 15.62
N PHE A 216 -16.51 -5.24 14.50
CA PHE A 216 -17.10 -4.24 13.62
C PHE A 216 -18.47 -3.80 14.15
N ALA A 217 -18.86 -2.55 13.87
CA ALA A 217 -20.20 -2.04 14.17
C ALA A 217 -21.28 -2.87 13.46
N PRO A 218 -22.44 -3.15 14.10
CA PRO A 218 -23.49 -4.01 13.55
C PRO A 218 -23.94 -3.56 12.15
#